data_AF-A0A9X4H7I6-F1
#
_entry.id   AF-A0A9X4H7I6-F1
#
_cell.length_a   1.000
_cell.length_b   1.000
_cell.length_c   1.000
_cell.angle_alpha   90.00
_cell.angle_beta   90.00
_cell.angle_gamma   90.00
#
_symmetry.space_group_name_H-M   'P 1'
#
loop_
_entity.id
_entity.type
_entity.pdbx_description
1 polymer ?
#
loop_
_entity_poly.entity_id
_entity_poly.type
_entity_poly.pdbx_seq_one_letter_code
_entity_poly.pdbx_strand_id
1 'polypeptide(L)'
;MDFIDQLRVLATRISTTRALIQTEEATKNAMVMPLIQILGYNVFDPLEVTPEIVADVGTKKGEKVDYAILRDGKPIILFECKKAGAELSINHAGQLFRYFHVTAARFGVLTNGLVYRFFTDLATSTQF
;
A
#
# COMPACT_ATOMS: atom_id res chain seq x y z
N MET A 1 6.89 7.84 21.64
CA MET A 1 5.45 7.84 21.30
C MET A 1 5.09 6.43 20.90
N ASP A 2 4.01 5.90 21.47
CA ASP A 2 3.49 4.60 21.05
C ASP A 2 2.86 4.68 19.66
N PHE A 3 2.49 3.53 19.10
CA PHE A 3 1.87 3.42 17.77
C PHE A 3 0.60 4.28 17.63
N ILE A 4 -0.24 4.30 18.67
CA ILE A 4 -1.53 5.00 18.66
C ILE A 4 -1.32 6.51 18.63
N ASP A 5 -0.35 7.02 19.39
CA ASP A 5 0.02 8.44 19.39
C ASP A 5 0.53 8.88 18.02
N GLN A 6 1.42 8.10 17.39
CA GLN A 6 1.92 8.41 16.06
C GLN A 6 0.80 8.45 15.01
N LEU A 7 -0.14 7.49 15.09
CA LEU A 7 -1.29 7.44 14.19
C LEU A 7 -2.22 8.65 14.39
N ARG A 8 -2.45 9.08 15.64
CA ARG A 8 -3.22 10.30 15.95
C ARG A 8 -2.56 11.54 15.37
N VAL A 9 -1.25 11.69 15.56
CA VAL A 9 -0.48 12.81 14.99
C VAL A 9 -0.59 12.84 13.47
N LEU A 10 -0.46 11.68 12.80
CA LEU A 10 -0.63 11.58 11.36
C LEU A 10 -2.05 11.98 10.93
N ALA A 11 -3.09 11.49 11.62
CA ALA A 11 -4.48 11.83 11.32
C ALA A 11 -4.77 13.33 11.44
N THR A 12 -4.26 13.99 12.49
CA THR A 12 -4.35 15.44 12.67
C THR A 12 -3.62 16.21 11.57
N ARG A 13 -2.45 15.74 11.13
CA ARG A 13 -1.73 16.36 10.01
C ARG A 13 -2.50 16.21 8.71
N ILE A 14 -3.09 15.04 8.46
CA ILE A 14 -3.87 14.79 7.24
C ILE A 14 -5.11 15.69 7.21
N SER A 15 -5.83 15.86 8.33
CA SER A 15 -7.04 16.68 8.34
C SER A 15 -6.78 18.15 8.02
N THR A 16 -5.62 18.68 8.40
CA THR A 16 -5.20 20.07 8.13
C THR A 16 -4.58 20.25 6.74
N THR A 17 -3.87 19.25 6.22
CA THR A 17 -3.13 19.37 4.95
C THR A 17 -3.87 18.80 3.74
N ARG A 18 -4.93 18.00 3.91
CA ARG A 18 -5.62 17.31 2.79
C ARG A 18 -6.04 18.22 1.64
N ALA A 19 -6.42 19.48 1.91
CA ALA A 19 -6.84 20.43 0.87
C ALA A 19 -5.67 20.88 -0.02
N LEU A 20 -4.43 20.77 0.46
CA LEU A 20 -3.21 21.10 -0.28
C LEU A 20 -2.71 19.91 -1.10
N ILE A 21 -3.12 18.68 -0.76
CA ILE A 21 -2.68 17.45 -1.43
C ILE A 21 -3.54 17.20 -2.66
N GLN A 22 -3.02 17.60 -3.82
CA GLN A 22 -3.77 17.60 -5.09
C GLN A 22 -3.30 16.55 -6.11
N THR A 23 -2.27 15.76 -5.80
CA THR A 23 -1.74 14.73 -6.70
C THR A 23 -1.67 13.38 -6.00
N GLU A 24 -1.65 12.32 -6.80
CA GLU A 24 -1.44 10.96 -6.28
C GLU A 24 -0.07 10.84 -5.60
N GLU A 25 0.98 11.40 -6.21
CA GLU A 25 2.34 11.41 -5.65
C GLU A 25 2.43 12.16 -4.31
N ALA A 26 1.73 13.30 -4.19
CA ALA A 26 1.66 14.00 -2.91
C ALA A 26 0.88 13.19 -1.86
N THR A 27 -0.11 12.40 -2.28
CA THR A 27 -0.87 11.52 -1.37
C THR A 27 0.02 10.37 -0.86
N LYS A 28 0.78 9.74 -1.77
CA LYS A 28 1.76 8.70 -1.44
C LYS A 28 2.77 9.19 -0.40
N ASN A 29 3.43 10.32 -0.66
CA ASN A 29 4.47 10.85 0.21
C ASN A 29 3.94 11.46 1.53
N ALA A 30 2.84 12.21 1.49
CA ALA A 30 2.37 12.96 2.67
C ALA A 30 1.46 12.14 3.59
N MET A 31 0.87 11.04 3.10
CA MET A 31 -0.12 10.26 3.86
C MET A 31 0.25 8.78 3.97
N VAL A 32 0.56 8.11 2.86
CA VAL A 32 0.75 6.65 2.83
C VAL A 32 2.13 6.23 3.36
N MET A 33 3.20 6.83 2.87
CA MET A 33 4.57 6.53 3.32
C MET A 33 4.76 6.74 4.84
N PRO A 34 4.25 7.82 5.46
CA PRO A 34 4.23 7.97 6.91
C PRO A 34 3.50 6.83 7.63
N LEU A 35 2.38 6.34 7.10
CA LEU A 35 1.69 5.20 7.69
C LEU A 35 2.56 3.93 7.62
N ILE A 36 3.21 3.66 6.48
CA ILE A 36 4.14 2.52 6.33
C ILE A 36 5.26 2.60 7.37
N GLN A 37 5.81 3.80 7.60
CA GLN A 37 6.82 4.02 8.63
C GLN A 37 6.27 3.76 10.05
N ILE A 38 5.05 4.23 10.36
CA ILE A 38 4.39 4.01 11.66
C ILE A 38 4.10 2.52 11.90
N LEU A 39 3.81 1.76 10.85
CA LEU A 39 3.68 0.29 10.92
C LEU A 39 5.00 -0.42 11.25
N GLY A 40 6.12 0.32 11.28
CA GLY A 40 7.44 -0.17 11.71
C GLY A 40 8.38 -0.53 10.56
N TYR A 41 7.99 -0.29 9.30
CA TYR A 41 8.82 -0.59 8.14
C TYR A 41 9.73 0.59 7.78
N ASN A 42 10.98 0.31 7.39
CA ASN A 42 11.91 1.35 6.98
C ASN A 42 11.66 1.82 5.54
N VAL A 43 10.94 2.93 5.39
CA VAL A 43 10.66 3.55 4.09
C VAL A 43 11.89 4.09 3.35
N PHE A 44 13.05 4.15 4.01
CA PHE A 44 14.33 4.55 3.41
C PHE A 44 15.20 3.36 3.02
N ASP A 45 14.83 2.14 3.41
CA ASP A 45 15.50 0.93 2.96
C ASP A 45 14.77 0.35 1.75
N PRO A 46 15.34 0.42 0.53
CA PRO A 46 14.71 -0.11 -0.67
C PRO A 46 14.58 -1.65 -0.65
N LEU A 47 15.29 -2.34 0.24
CA LEU A 47 15.18 -3.78 0.45
C LEU A 47 13.99 -4.15 1.36
N GLU A 48 13.41 -3.18 2.05
CA GLU A 48 12.23 -3.35 2.90
C GLU A 48 10.99 -2.67 2.30
N VAL A 49 11.12 -1.46 1.76
CA VAL A 49 10.03 -0.74 1.09
C VAL A 49 10.49 -0.29 -0.29
N THR A 50 9.98 -0.96 -1.33
CA THR A 50 10.31 -0.66 -2.72
C THR A 50 9.16 0.06 -3.41
N PRO A 51 9.35 1.30 -3.89
CA PRO A 51 8.38 1.96 -4.75
C PRO A 51 8.39 1.38 -6.17
N GLU A 52 7.28 1.49 -6.88
CA GLU A 52 7.15 1.13 -8.30
C GLU A 52 7.62 -0.30 -8.66
N ILE A 53 7.46 -1.28 -7.77
CA ILE A 53 7.88 -2.65 -8.07
C ILE A 53 7.03 -3.20 -9.23
N VAL A 54 7.71 -3.80 -10.20
CA VAL A 54 7.05 -4.40 -11.36
C VAL A 54 6.40 -5.70 -10.92
N ALA A 55 5.09 -5.77 -11.12
CA ALA A 55 4.24 -6.88 -10.78
C ALA A 55 3.82 -7.64 -12.05
N ASP A 56 4.80 -8.20 -12.76
CA ASP A 56 4.51 -8.92 -14.01
C ASP A 56 3.73 -10.21 -13.72
N VAL A 57 2.49 -10.29 -14.22
CA VAL A 57 1.62 -11.47 -14.06
C VAL A 57 1.06 -11.88 -15.42
N GLY A 58 1.47 -13.06 -15.91
CA GLY A 58 0.96 -13.65 -17.15
C GLY A 58 1.36 -12.87 -18.41
N THR A 59 0.39 -12.53 -19.26
CA THR A 59 0.62 -11.86 -20.56
C THR A 59 0.66 -10.33 -20.48
N LYS A 60 0.26 -9.72 -19.35
CA LYS A 60 0.36 -8.27 -19.13
C LYS A 60 1.71 -7.95 -18.49
N LYS A 61 2.64 -7.44 -19.30
CA LYS A 61 3.96 -6.98 -18.88
C LYS A 61 3.95 -5.48 -18.57
N GLY A 62 4.69 -5.07 -17.55
CA GLY A 62 4.99 -3.67 -17.25
C GLY A 62 4.03 -2.99 -16.27
N GLU A 63 3.17 -3.73 -15.57
CA GLU A 63 2.36 -3.15 -14.51
C GLU A 63 3.16 -2.98 -13.23
N LYS A 64 3.01 -1.83 -12.59
CA LYS A 64 3.76 -1.44 -11.39
C LYS A 64 2.78 -1.15 -10.27
N VAL A 65 3.11 -1.61 -9.07
CA VAL A 65 2.40 -1.21 -7.84
C VAL A 65 3.17 -0.09 -7.16
N ASP A 66 2.48 0.76 -6.41
CA ASP A 66 3.06 2.00 -5.91
C ASP A 66 4.11 1.77 -4.83
N TYR A 67 3.80 0.91 -3.85
CA TYR A 67 4.77 0.44 -2.87
C TYR A 67 4.62 -1.05 -2.63
N ALA A 68 5.74 -1.73 -2.44
CA ALA A 68 5.77 -3.08 -1.91
C ALA A 68 6.63 -3.12 -0.65
N ILE A 69 6.10 -3.77 0.37
CA ILE A 69 6.85 -4.15 1.55
C ILE A 69 7.42 -5.54 1.29
N LEU A 70 8.74 -5.65 1.44
CA LEU A 70 9.49 -6.87 1.22
C LEU A 70 9.93 -7.48 2.55
N ARG A 71 9.98 -8.81 2.60
CA ARG A 71 10.67 -9.58 3.62
C ARG A 71 11.51 -10.62 2.91
N ASP A 72 12.81 -10.65 3.21
CA ASP A 72 13.78 -11.55 2.56
C ASP A 72 13.75 -11.46 1.03
N GLY A 73 13.62 -10.22 0.51
CA GLY A 73 13.52 -9.93 -0.93
C GLY A 73 12.20 -10.34 -1.59
N LYS A 74 11.22 -10.84 -0.82
CA LYS A 74 9.91 -11.25 -1.32
C LYS A 74 8.83 -10.27 -0.88
N PRO A 75 7.95 -9.80 -1.78
CA PRO A 75 6.84 -8.95 -1.40
C PRO A 75 5.86 -9.67 -0.46
N ILE A 76 5.53 -9.01 0.65
CA ILE A 76 4.56 -9.50 1.65
C ILE A 76 3.30 -8.65 1.72
N ILE A 77 3.40 -7.35 1.43
CA ILE A 77 2.29 -6.40 1.40
C ILE A 77 2.46 -5.49 0.18
N LEU A 78 1.39 -5.27 -0.57
CA LEU A 78 1.37 -4.32 -1.68
C LEU A 78 0.45 -3.13 -1.39
N PHE A 79 0.83 -1.95 -1.85
CA PHE A 79 0.03 -0.75 -1.79
C PHE A 79 -0.24 -0.23 -3.21
N GLU A 80 -1.51 -0.05 -3.50
CA GLU A 80 -2.04 0.70 -4.64
C GLU A 80 -2.68 1.97 -4.09
N CYS A 81 -2.20 3.11 -4.56
CA CYS A 81 -2.59 4.42 -4.09
C CYS A 81 -3.43 5.15 -5.14
N LYS A 82 -4.26 6.07 -4.66
CA LYS A 82 -5.03 7.02 -5.47
C LYS A 82 -4.89 8.41 -4.86
N LYS A 83 -5.20 9.43 -5.65
CA LYS A 83 -5.22 10.82 -5.17
C LYS A 83 -6.17 10.96 -3.98
N ALA A 84 -5.77 11.74 -2.97
CA ALA A 84 -6.62 12.10 -1.84
C ALA A 84 -8.00 12.60 -2.31
N GLY A 85 -9.06 12.03 -1.71
CA GLY A 85 -10.46 12.33 -2.06
C GLY A 85 -11.00 11.58 -3.27
N ALA A 86 -10.18 10.83 -4.02
CA ALA A 86 -10.67 9.95 -5.08
C ALA A 86 -11.47 8.79 -4.49
N GLU A 87 -12.52 8.35 -5.20
CA GLU A 87 -13.28 7.18 -4.82
C GLU A 87 -12.47 5.90 -5.02
N LEU A 88 -12.52 4.99 -4.05
CA LEU A 88 -11.87 3.70 -4.13
C LEU A 88 -12.84 2.66 -4.69
N SER A 89 -12.69 2.32 -5.97
CA SER A 89 -13.40 1.21 -6.60
C SER A 89 -12.59 -0.09 -6.57
N ILE A 90 -13.27 -1.22 -6.35
CA ILE A 90 -12.66 -2.56 -6.37
C ILE A 90 -12.07 -2.92 -7.73
N ASN A 91 -12.55 -2.29 -8.81
CA ASN A 91 -11.98 -2.45 -10.14
C ASN A 91 -10.52 -1.98 -10.21
N HIS A 92 -10.11 -1.06 -9.31
CA HIS A 92 -8.72 -0.64 -9.17
C HIS A 92 -7.87 -1.64 -8.36
N ALA A 93 -8.50 -2.57 -7.63
CA ALA A 93 -7.80 -3.65 -6.92
C ALA A 93 -7.47 -4.85 -7.84
N GLY A 94 -7.86 -4.83 -9.12
CA GLY A 94 -7.54 -5.89 -10.09
C GLY A 94 -6.04 -6.17 -10.27
N GLN A 95 -5.19 -5.20 -9.92
CA GLN A 95 -3.72 -5.37 -9.87
C GLN A 95 -3.30 -6.19 -8.65
N LEU A 96 -3.84 -5.86 -7.47
CA LEU A 96 -3.58 -6.58 -6.22
C LEU A 96 -3.98 -8.07 -6.33
N PHE A 97 -5.17 -8.34 -6.91
CA PHE A 97 -5.66 -9.71 -7.08
C PHE A 97 -4.77 -10.59 -7.95
N ARG A 98 -4.17 -10.03 -9.01
CA ARG A 98 -3.28 -10.80 -9.87
C ARG A 98 -1.98 -11.14 -9.17
N TYR A 99 -1.47 -10.25 -8.33
CA TYR A 99 -0.24 -10.50 -7.59
C TYR A 99 -0.40 -11.56 -6.50
N PHE A 100 -1.57 -11.65 -5.87
CA PHE A 100 -1.88 -12.74 -4.93
C PHE A 100 -1.77 -14.13 -5.57
N HIS A 101 -2.09 -14.26 -6.86
CA HIS A 101 -2.04 -15.56 -7.54
C HIS A 101 -0.61 -16.01 -7.90
N VAL A 102 0.37 -15.09 -7.94
CA VAL A 102 1.72 -15.41 -8.43
C VAL A 102 2.85 -15.07 -7.46
N THR A 103 2.54 -14.53 -6.29
CA THR A 103 3.53 -14.19 -5.28
C THR A 103 3.12 -14.69 -3.90
N ALA A 104 4.08 -14.70 -2.98
CA ALA A 104 3.84 -14.99 -1.57
C ALA A 104 3.17 -13.83 -0.81
N ALA A 105 2.81 -12.73 -1.50
CA ALA A 105 2.18 -11.58 -0.86
C ALA A 105 0.83 -12.00 -0.26
N ARG A 106 0.62 -11.68 1.01
CA ARG A 106 -0.58 -12.06 1.75
C ARG A 106 -1.59 -10.92 1.86
N PHE A 107 -1.14 -9.69 1.69
CA PHE A 107 -1.96 -8.49 1.83
C PHE A 107 -1.77 -7.51 0.68
N GLY A 108 -2.85 -6.85 0.34
CA GLY A 108 -2.93 -5.81 -0.66
C GLY A 108 -3.75 -4.67 -0.09
N VAL A 109 -3.31 -3.45 -0.30
CA VAL A 109 -3.92 -2.25 0.27
C VAL A 109 -4.26 -1.32 -0.87
N LEU A 110 -5.55 -0.98 -1.01
CA LEU A 110 -5.99 0.10 -1.89
C LEU A 110 -6.32 1.32 -1.02
N THR A 111 -5.68 2.45 -1.28
CA THR A 111 -5.85 3.64 -0.43
C THR A 111 -5.82 4.94 -1.22
N ASN A 112 -6.49 5.96 -0.70
CA ASN A 112 -6.34 7.36 -1.13
C ASN A 112 -5.70 8.22 -0.03
N GLY A 113 -4.97 7.60 0.90
CA GLY A 113 -4.39 8.24 2.08
C GLY A 113 -5.39 8.56 3.21
N LEU A 114 -6.69 8.63 2.92
CA LEU A 114 -7.76 8.88 3.89
C LEU A 114 -8.51 7.61 4.29
N VAL A 115 -8.76 6.74 3.32
CA VAL A 115 -9.43 5.45 3.49
C VAL A 115 -8.46 4.36 3.07
N TYR A 116 -8.36 3.30 3.86
CA TYR A 116 -7.53 2.13 3.60
C TYR A 116 -8.41 0.91 3.49
N ARG A 117 -8.40 0.26 2.33
CA ARG A 117 -9.09 -1.02 2.10
C ARG A 117 -8.05 -2.12 2.03
N PHE A 118 -8.14 -3.06 2.97
CA PHE A 118 -7.25 -4.20 3.05
C PHE A 118 -7.90 -5.40 2.36
N PHE A 119 -7.11 -6.05 1.53
CA PHE A 119 -7.45 -7.28 0.82
C PHE A 119 -6.44 -8.34 1.22
N THR A 120 -6.90 -9.57 1.35
CA THR A 120 -6.06 -10.73 1.61
C THR A 120 -6.68 -11.92 0.90
N ASP A 121 -5.84 -12.80 0.37
CA ASP A 121 -6.30 -14.06 -0.16
C ASP A 121 -6.40 -15.08 0.98
N LEU A 122 -7.63 -15.38 1.40
CA LEU A 122 -7.91 -16.40 2.41
C LEU A 122 -8.02 -17.80 1.80
N ALA A 123 -7.73 -17.99 0.51
CA ALA A 123 -7.87 -19.28 -0.18
C ALA A 123 -6.77 -20.32 0.15
N THR A 124 -6.04 -20.15 1.26
CA THR A 124 -5.34 -21.29 1.88
C THR A 124 -6.22 -21.82 3.01
N SER A 125 -7.12 -22.75 2.68
CA SER A 125 -7.64 -23.68 3.67
C SER A 125 -6.44 -24.37 4.31
N THR A 126 -6.12 -23.98 5.55
CA THR A 126 -5.18 -24.72 6.37
C THR A 126 -5.89 -26.04 6.67
N GLN A 127 -5.63 -27.07 5.86
CA GLN A 127 -5.95 -28.44 6.25
C GLN A 127 -5.01 -28.77 7.40
N PHE A 128 -5.57 -28.76 8.60
CA PHE A 128 -4.99 -29.43 9.77
C PHE A 128 -5.23 -30.93 9.67
#